data_AF-A0A1G2FHM8-F1
#
_entry.id   AF-A0A1G2FHM8-F1
#
_cell.length_a   1.000
_cell.length_b   1.000
_cell.length_c   1.000
_cell.angle_alpha   90.00
_cell.angle_beta   90.00
_cell.angle_gamma   90.00
#
_symmetry.space_group_name_H-M   'P 1'
#
loop_
_entity.id
_entity.type
_entity.pdbx_description
1 polymer ?
#
loop_
_entity_poly.entity_id
_entity_poly.type
_entity_poly.pdbx_seq_one_letter_code
_entity_poly.pdbx_strand_id
1 'polypeptide(L)'
;MSKSKIFLYLCLSFISGILLNSLVKIPRLIWLGILILSIILISVWWKRSKKVVVFGFCLLILVSGIVRHGFVFGSPSPKILGEGLPNTIFEGLVIKEPEIRTNQVKLVVKNEKIGRVLVTTELYPKYEYGDELEIEGQLKIPIIFDDFNYQKYLAKDGIYRVMYYPEIKLVAKNQGSKIYQLIFRFKNQLRENIYQTLPSPQNAILGAIFLGDQQKVSGELKEKFNLTGTQHIMAISGMNMVIMAEILLFLALGFGLWRGQAFYFVLISLVLYILMIGAPASAVRAGLMSGLLLLAQKVGRLNSADRAVIFAAVIMLAVNPLLLRFDIGFQLSFMAVLGIIKLKPILDEKTENWPNPLKLKDVLTMTLAAQLGVLPLLIFHFGQLSLISPLANLLIVPFLPIIMLSGLVLSLVGLIWLPLAKIIAWPVWLLLTYIIKITDLLSSVPLAAYEFNKVSWLILAGYYLVLAIIVWRIKSRERIL
;
A
#
# COMPACT_ATOMS: atom_id res chain seq x y z
N MET A 1 -4.41 -8.45 -33.78
CA MET A 1 -4.44 -8.09 -32.34
C MET A 1 -4.38 -6.58 -32.22
N SER A 2 -5.21 -5.96 -31.37
CA SER A 2 -5.12 -4.51 -31.14
C SER A 2 -3.85 -4.17 -30.36
N LYS A 3 -3.30 -2.96 -30.56
CA LYS A 3 -2.10 -2.47 -29.85
C LYS A 3 -2.24 -2.58 -28.33
N SER A 4 -3.45 -2.36 -27.82
CA SER A 4 -3.72 -2.42 -26.40
C SER A 4 -3.77 -3.85 -25.82
N LYS A 5 -4.18 -4.86 -26.60
CA LYS A 5 -4.04 -6.27 -26.20
C LYS A 5 -2.57 -6.70 -26.16
N ILE A 6 -1.77 -6.25 -27.14
CA ILE A 6 -0.32 -6.51 -27.17
C ILE A 6 0.34 -5.95 -25.91
N PHE A 7 0.08 -4.68 -25.58
CA PHE A 7 0.60 -4.03 -24.38
C PHE A 7 0.28 -4.81 -23.09
N LEU A 8 -0.97 -5.26 -22.95
CA LEU A 8 -1.41 -6.07 -21.81
C LEU A 8 -0.61 -7.38 -21.70
N TYR A 9 -0.42 -8.11 -22.82
CA TYR A 9 0.35 -9.36 -22.80
C TYR A 9 1.82 -9.15 -22.45
N LEU A 10 2.45 -8.07 -22.90
CA LEU A 10 3.82 -7.73 -22.52
C LEU A 10 3.91 -7.46 -21.01
N CYS A 11 2.98 -6.69 -20.45
CA CYS A 11 2.95 -6.40 -19.02
C CYS A 11 2.78 -7.69 -18.19
N LEU A 12 1.83 -8.55 -18.58
CA LEU A 12 1.62 -9.84 -17.91
C LEU A 12 2.86 -10.74 -18.01
N SER A 13 3.57 -10.73 -19.15
CA SER A 13 4.79 -11.52 -19.33
C SER A 13 5.89 -11.09 -18.37
N PHE A 14 6.06 -9.78 -18.15
CA PHE A 14 7.03 -9.25 -17.18
C PHE A 14 6.73 -9.72 -15.76
N ILE A 15 5.46 -9.59 -15.33
CA ILE A 15 5.00 -10.01 -14.01
C ILE A 15 5.19 -11.52 -13.83
N SER A 16 4.83 -12.32 -14.84
CA SER A 16 5.03 -13.77 -14.85
C SER A 16 6.51 -14.14 -14.74
N GLY A 17 7.42 -13.43 -15.42
CA GLY A 17 8.85 -13.66 -15.30
C GLY A 17 9.38 -13.46 -13.87
N ILE A 18 8.92 -12.40 -13.20
CA ILE A 18 9.23 -12.17 -11.78
C ILE A 18 8.63 -13.28 -10.91
N LEU A 19 7.37 -13.64 -11.12
CA LEU A 19 6.68 -14.67 -10.34
C LEU A 19 7.39 -16.02 -10.46
N LEU A 20 7.71 -16.46 -11.69
CA LEU A 20 8.36 -17.74 -11.95
C LEU A 20 9.71 -17.83 -11.24
N ASN A 21 10.57 -16.81 -11.40
CA ASN A 21 11.87 -16.78 -10.72
C ASN A 21 11.76 -16.63 -9.20
N SER A 22 10.65 -16.04 -8.73
CA SER A 22 10.38 -15.95 -7.30
C SER A 22 10.03 -17.32 -6.74
N LEU A 23 9.24 -18.15 -7.44
CA LEU A 23 8.79 -19.47 -6.98
C LEU A 23 9.90 -20.52 -7.09
N VAL A 24 10.50 -20.61 -8.27
CA VAL A 24 11.58 -21.54 -8.61
C VAL A 24 12.73 -20.71 -9.14
N LYS A 25 13.87 -20.71 -8.44
CA LYS A 25 15.06 -19.98 -8.91
C LYS A 25 15.47 -20.54 -10.28
N ILE A 26 15.33 -19.74 -11.33
CA ILE A 26 15.59 -20.18 -12.70
C ILE A 26 17.11 -20.10 -12.96
N PRO A 27 17.77 -21.22 -13.30
CA PRO A 27 19.19 -21.25 -13.66
C PRO A 27 19.52 -20.33 -14.84
N ARG A 28 20.77 -19.83 -14.86
CA ARG A 28 21.25 -18.92 -15.91
C ARG A 28 21.08 -19.46 -17.33
N LEU A 29 21.32 -20.76 -17.49
CA LEU A 29 21.25 -21.45 -18.77
C LEU A 29 19.83 -21.42 -19.37
N ILE A 30 18.80 -21.60 -18.52
CA ILE A 30 17.41 -21.68 -18.96
C ILE A 30 16.93 -20.33 -19.51
N TRP A 31 17.16 -19.24 -18.77
CA TRP A 31 16.70 -17.94 -19.24
C TRP A 31 17.50 -17.41 -20.43
N LEU A 32 18.78 -17.79 -20.58
CA LEU A 32 19.56 -17.53 -21.80
C LEU A 32 19.00 -18.27 -23.02
N GLY A 33 18.58 -19.53 -22.86
CA GLY A 33 17.92 -20.29 -23.92
C GLY A 33 16.61 -19.64 -24.37
N ILE A 34 15.78 -19.19 -23.42
CA ILE A 34 14.53 -18.46 -23.71
C ILE A 34 14.84 -17.13 -24.44
N LEU A 35 15.90 -16.43 -24.05
CA LEU A 35 16.32 -15.20 -24.72
C LEU A 35 16.70 -15.45 -26.18
N ILE A 36 17.50 -16.47 -26.46
CA ILE A 36 17.90 -16.82 -27.84
C ILE A 36 16.67 -17.21 -28.67
N LEU A 37 15.79 -18.06 -28.12
CA LEU A 37 14.53 -18.43 -28.77
C LEU A 37 13.66 -17.20 -29.08
N SER A 38 13.57 -16.25 -28.15
CA SER A 38 12.81 -15.01 -28.35
C SER A 38 13.34 -14.18 -29.52
N ILE A 39 14.67 -14.05 -29.65
CA ILE A 39 15.31 -13.31 -30.74
C ILE A 39 15.07 -14.01 -32.08
N ILE A 40 15.20 -15.34 -32.13
CA ILE A 40 14.93 -16.13 -33.35
C ILE A 40 13.47 -15.94 -33.80
N LEU A 41 12.51 -16.07 -32.87
CA LEU A 41 11.09 -15.90 -33.17
C LEU A 41 10.76 -14.50 -33.71
N ILE A 42 11.39 -13.46 -33.16
CA ILE A 42 11.20 -12.08 -33.62
C ILE A 42 11.80 -11.89 -35.02
N SER A 43 13.05 -12.32 -35.23
CA SER A 43 13.79 -12.08 -36.48
C SER A 43 13.24 -12.86 -37.67
N VAL A 44 12.95 -14.16 -37.50
CA VAL A 44 12.51 -15.04 -38.60
C VAL A 44 11.06 -14.75 -39.00
N TRP A 45 10.19 -14.40 -38.05
CA TRP A 45 8.76 -14.17 -38.31
C TRP A 45 8.34 -12.70 -38.39
N TRP A 46 9.30 -11.75 -38.37
CA TRP A 46 9.03 -10.30 -38.39
C TRP A 46 8.01 -9.89 -39.45
N LYS A 47 8.20 -10.38 -40.69
CA LYS A 47 7.33 -10.09 -41.84
C LYS A 47 6.26 -11.16 -42.08
N ARG A 48 6.35 -12.33 -41.42
CA ARG A 48 5.49 -13.50 -41.67
C ARG A 48 4.27 -13.58 -40.76
N SER A 49 4.42 -13.33 -39.46
CA SER A 49 3.31 -13.49 -38.51
C SER A 49 3.41 -12.55 -37.32
N LYS A 50 2.48 -11.58 -37.27
CA LYS A 50 2.36 -10.65 -36.13
C LYS A 50 2.13 -11.37 -34.79
N LYS A 51 1.45 -12.53 -34.78
CA LYS A 51 1.19 -13.29 -33.54
C LYS A 51 2.47 -13.90 -32.97
N VAL A 52 3.31 -14.48 -33.84
CA VAL A 52 4.57 -15.10 -33.44
C VAL A 52 5.56 -14.04 -32.95
N VAL A 53 5.62 -12.89 -33.62
CA VAL A 53 6.46 -11.76 -33.20
C VAL A 53 6.06 -11.26 -31.82
N VAL A 54 4.75 -11.08 -31.57
CA VAL A 54 4.24 -10.70 -30.24
C VAL A 54 4.62 -11.75 -29.19
N PHE A 55 4.48 -13.04 -29.51
CA PHE A 55 4.90 -14.11 -28.59
C PHE A 55 6.40 -14.08 -28.30
N GLY A 56 7.24 -13.81 -29.31
CA GLY A 56 8.67 -13.58 -29.13
C GLY A 56 8.96 -12.41 -28.19
N PHE A 57 8.29 -11.27 -28.36
CA PHE A 57 8.42 -10.14 -27.43
C PHE A 57 7.93 -10.48 -26.02
N CYS A 58 6.87 -11.27 -25.87
CA CYS A 58 6.42 -11.74 -24.56
C CYS A 58 7.50 -12.57 -23.86
N LEU A 59 8.18 -13.48 -24.58
CA LEU A 59 9.29 -14.26 -24.02
C LEU A 59 10.48 -13.37 -23.63
N LEU A 60 10.82 -12.38 -24.46
CA LEU A 60 11.90 -11.42 -24.16
C LEU A 60 11.61 -10.62 -22.88
N ILE A 61 10.38 -10.13 -22.73
CA ILE A 61 9.95 -9.37 -21.55
C ILE A 61 9.79 -10.28 -20.32
N LEU A 62 9.46 -11.55 -20.51
CA LEU A 62 9.49 -12.55 -19.43
C LEU A 62 10.91 -12.74 -18.89
N VAL A 63 11.91 -12.86 -19.78
CA VAL A 63 13.33 -12.97 -19.38
C VAL A 63 13.78 -11.71 -18.65
N SER A 64 13.39 -10.51 -19.11
CA SER A 64 13.75 -9.27 -18.40
C SER A 64 13.18 -9.24 -16.98
N GLY A 65 11.97 -9.77 -16.75
CA GLY A 65 11.41 -9.98 -15.41
C GLY A 65 12.22 -10.95 -14.55
N ILE A 66 12.62 -12.10 -15.10
CA ILE A 66 13.47 -13.10 -14.42
C ILE A 66 14.79 -12.47 -13.97
N VAL A 67 15.49 -11.82 -14.90
CA VAL A 67 16.79 -11.17 -14.66
C VAL A 67 16.64 -10.06 -13.63
N ARG A 68 15.59 -9.24 -13.72
CA ARG A 68 15.33 -8.15 -12.77
C ARG A 68 15.15 -8.66 -11.34
N HIS A 69 14.37 -9.73 -11.15
CA HIS A 69 14.20 -10.38 -9.85
C HIS A 69 15.52 -10.98 -9.35
N GLY A 70 16.25 -11.69 -10.23
CA GLY A 70 17.53 -12.30 -9.90
C GLY A 70 18.60 -11.29 -9.49
N PHE A 71 18.63 -10.11 -10.11
CA PHE A 71 19.57 -9.05 -9.77
C PHE A 71 19.34 -8.46 -8.38
N VAL A 72 18.08 -8.22 -7.97
CA VAL A 72 17.79 -7.69 -6.63
C VAL A 72 17.84 -8.76 -5.55
N PHE A 73 17.40 -9.97 -5.83
CA PHE A 73 17.47 -11.06 -4.85
C PHE A 73 18.92 -11.60 -4.69
N GLY A 74 19.69 -11.59 -5.79
CA GLY A 74 21.06 -12.09 -5.85
C GLY A 74 22.13 -11.01 -5.65
N SER A 75 21.76 -9.72 -5.56
CA SER A 75 22.70 -8.70 -5.11
C SER A 75 23.15 -9.07 -3.70
N PRO A 76 24.43 -9.38 -3.48
CA PRO A 76 24.91 -9.68 -2.16
C PRO A 76 24.62 -8.45 -1.29
N SER A 77 23.86 -8.64 -0.21
CA SER A 77 24.03 -7.78 0.97
C SER A 77 25.54 -7.69 1.22
N PRO A 78 26.09 -6.51 1.57
CA PRO A 78 27.51 -6.39 1.83
C PRO A 78 27.94 -7.55 2.74
N LYS A 79 28.97 -8.26 2.30
CA LYS A 79 29.54 -9.48 2.89
C LYS A 79 29.73 -9.31 4.40
N ILE A 80 28.70 -9.60 5.18
CA ILE A 80 28.80 -9.87 6.61
C ILE A 80 28.23 -11.27 6.77
N LEU A 81 29.18 -12.20 6.65
CA LEU A 81 29.07 -13.64 6.73
C LEU A 81 28.25 -14.10 7.94
N GLY A 82 27.37 -15.07 7.68
CA GLY A 82 27.19 -16.27 8.53
C GLY A 82 26.48 -16.13 9.87
N GLU A 83 26.89 -15.21 10.72
CA GLU A 83 26.53 -15.21 12.14
C GLU A 83 26.27 -13.79 12.63
N GLY A 84 25.46 -13.63 13.67
CA GLY A 84 25.26 -12.33 14.30
C GLY A 84 26.60 -11.82 14.82
N LEU A 85 27.03 -10.63 14.40
CA LEU A 85 28.28 -10.06 14.87
C LEU A 85 28.10 -9.58 16.33
N PRO A 86 28.86 -10.13 17.30
CA PRO A 86 28.89 -9.57 18.64
C PRO A 86 29.56 -8.18 18.61
N ASN A 87 29.00 -7.23 19.38
CA ASN A 87 29.50 -5.86 19.59
C ASN A 87 30.00 -5.16 18.31
N THR A 88 29.08 -4.90 17.39
CA THR A 88 29.36 -4.06 16.22
C THR A 88 29.13 -2.60 16.56
N ILE A 89 30.14 -1.77 16.31
CA ILE A 89 30.05 -0.31 16.38
C ILE A 89 29.99 0.25 14.96
N PHE A 90 29.01 1.11 14.68
CA PHE A 90 28.96 1.82 13.40
C PHE A 90 28.23 3.16 13.54
N GLU A 91 28.64 4.12 12.70
CA GLU A 91 27.90 5.36 12.50
C GLU A 91 26.87 5.20 11.38
N GLY A 92 25.68 5.75 11.57
CA GLY A 92 24.67 5.69 10.52
C GLY A 92 23.61 6.77 10.62
N LEU A 93 23.02 7.07 9.47
CA LEU A 93 22.01 8.11 9.32
C LEU A 93 20.60 7.53 9.50
N VAL A 94 19.74 8.18 10.29
CA VAL A 94 18.32 7.86 10.36
C VAL A 94 17.63 8.31 9.07
N ILE A 95 17.20 7.35 8.24
CA ILE A 95 16.68 7.61 6.88
C ILE A 95 15.15 7.58 6.76
N LYS A 96 14.42 7.24 7.83
CA LYS A 96 12.95 7.23 7.87
C LYS A 96 12.46 7.92 9.14
N GLU A 97 11.20 8.37 9.14
CA GLU A 97 10.55 8.84 10.37
C GLU A 97 10.55 7.70 11.42
N PRO A 98 11.01 7.97 12.65
CA PRO A 98 11.00 7.00 13.75
C PRO A 98 9.61 6.45 14.04
N GLU A 99 9.53 5.13 14.13
CA GLU A 99 8.30 4.42 14.48
C GLU A 99 8.14 4.38 16.01
N ILE A 100 7.40 5.34 16.57
CA ILE A 100 7.16 5.42 18.02
C ILE A 100 5.97 4.54 18.41
N ARG A 101 6.25 3.49 19.19
CA ARG A 101 5.24 2.63 19.83
C ARG A 101 5.09 3.00 21.31
N THR A 102 4.23 2.28 22.03
CA THR A 102 3.94 2.55 23.45
C THR A 102 5.18 2.57 24.34
N ASN A 103 6.11 1.61 24.17
CA ASN A 103 7.28 1.44 25.06
C ASN A 103 8.62 1.38 24.31
N GLN A 104 8.62 1.55 22.99
CA GLN A 104 9.83 1.38 22.18
C GLN A 104 9.74 2.23 20.92
N VAL A 105 10.91 2.58 20.37
CA VAL A 105 11.05 3.26 19.09
C VAL A 105 11.79 2.35 18.13
N LYS A 106 11.33 2.28 16.89
CA LYS A 106 12.08 1.63 15.81
C LYS A 106 12.66 2.67 14.85
N LEU A 107 13.96 2.59 14.63
CA LEU A 107 14.74 3.46 13.76
C LEU A 107 15.26 2.65 12.57
N VAL A 108 15.17 3.20 11.37
CA VAL A 108 15.83 2.64 10.19
C VAL A 108 17.09 3.46 9.92
N VAL A 109 18.22 2.85 10.22
CA VAL A 109 19.54 3.49 10.14
C VAL A 109 20.27 2.95 8.91
N LYS A 110 20.82 3.85 8.09
CA LYS A 110 21.62 3.50 6.91
C LYS A 110 23.09 3.75 7.21
N ASN A 111 23.89 2.71 7.04
CA ASN A 111 25.34 2.75 7.03
C ASN A 111 25.86 2.33 5.64
N GLU A 112 26.99 2.88 5.20
CA GLU A 112 27.54 2.60 3.88
C GLU A 112 28.08 1.17 3.72
N LYS A 113 28.63 0.59 4.80
CA LYS A 113 29.25 -0.74 4.81
C LYS A 113 28.26 -1.85 5.14
N ILE A 114 27.37 -1.62 6.10
CA ILE A 114 26.43 -2.64 6.62
C ILE A 114 25.09 -2.59 5.86
N GLY A 115 24.75 -1.46 5.25
CA GLY A 115 23.45 -1.23 4.61
C GLY A 115 22.42 -0.71 5.61
N ARG A 116 21.16 -1.15 5.46
CA ARG A 116 20.06 -0.71 6.33
C ARG A 116 19.88 -1.66 7.52
N VAL A 117 19.87 -1.10 8.71
CA VAL A 117 19.66 -1.82 9.98
C VAL A 117 18.39 -1.27 10.64
N LEU A 118 17.55 -2.17 11.13
CA LEU A 118 16.41 -1.79 11.97
C LEU A 118 16.81 -1.86 13.43
N VAL A 119 16.86 -0.70 14.08
CA VAL A 119 17.26 -0.55 15.48
C VAL A 119 16.02 -0.34 16.32
N THR A 120 15.83 -1.16 17.35
CA THR A 120 14.77 -1.01 18.34
C THR A 120 15.39 -0.46 19.62
N THR A 121 14.88 0.63 20.17
CA THR A 121 15.41 1.28 21.37
C THR A 121 14.28 1.82 22.26
N GLU A 122 14.63 2.43 23.38
CA GLU A 122 13.68 3.04 24.33
C GLU A 122 13.03 4.31 23.76
N LEU A 123 12.04 4.86 24.47
CA LEU A 123 11.36 6.10 24.08
C LEU A 123 12.25 7.34 24.16
N TYR A 124 13.26 7.28 25.03
CA TYR A 124 14.17 8.37 25.32
C TYR A 124 15.62 7.90 25.28
N PRO A 125 16.55 8.74 24.80
CA PRO A 125 16.32 10.06 24.20
C PRO A 125 15.58 9.96 22.85
N LYS A 126 14.90 11.05 22.45
CA LYS A 126 14.16 11.10 21.18
C LYS A 126 15.13 11.36 20.02
N TYR A 127 15.00 10.55 18.98
CA TYR A 127 15.73 10.70 17.72
C TYR A 127 14.77 11.14 16.62
N GLU A 128 15.29 11.82 15.59
CA GLU A 128 14.52 12.31 14.46
C GLU A 128 15.13 11.88 13.11
N TYR A 129 14.37 12.07 12.03
CA TYR A 129 14.88 11.87 10.68
C TYR A 129 16.08 12.78 10.41
N GLY A 130 17.15 12.20 9.88
CA GLY A 130 18.37 12.93 9.56
C GLY A 130 19.35 13.06 10.72
N ASP A 131 19.06 12.49 11.90
CA ASP A 131 20.06 12.34 12.95
C ASP A 131 21.10 11.29 12.54
N GLU A 132 22.36 11.59 12.82
CA GLU A 132 23.50 10.70 12.66
C GLU A 132 23.87 10.12 14.02
N LEU A 133 23.88 8.80 14.10
CA LEU A 133 23.98 8.05 15.34
C LEU A 133 25.18 7.11 15.29
N GLU A 134 25.99 7.12 16.34
CA GLU A 134 26.94 6.05 16.66
C GLU A 134 26.16 4.98 17.45
N ILE A 135 26.17 3.75 16.95
CA ILE A 135 25.38 2.66 17.50
C ILE A 135 26.29 1.48 17.82
N GLU A 136 26.26 1.06 19.07
CA GLU A 136 27.02 -0.09 19.58
C GLU A 136 26.06 -1.18 20.09
N GLY A 137 26.20 -2.38 19.53
CA GLY A 137 25.43 -3.53 20.01
C GLY A 137 25.56 -4.77 19.15
N GLN A 138 24.75 -5.78 19.46
CA GLN A 138 24.77 -7.05 18.73
C GLN A 138 23.92 -6.99 17.47
N LEU A 139 24.54 -7.21 16.31
CA LEU A 139 23.85 -7.24 15.03
C LEU A 139 23.25 -8.64 14.81
N LYS A 140 21.92 -8.74 14.77
CA LYS A 140 21.20 -10.01 14.64
C LYS A 140 20.53 -10.16 13.28
N ILE A 141 20.31 -11.40 12.87
CA ILE A 141 19.46 -11.75 11.73
C ILE A 141 18.00 -11.72 12.22
N PRO A 142 17.04 -11.13 11.47
CA PRO A 142 15.65 -11.15 11.86
C PRO A 142 15.11 -12.58 12.00
N ILE A 143 14.31 -12.81 13.05
CA ILE A 143 13.72 -14.12 13.36
C ILE A 143 12.70 -14.52 12.30
N ILE A 144 12.53 -15.82 12.05
CA ILE A 144 11.42 -16.38 11.28
C ILE A 144 10.41 -16.91 12.30
N PHE A 145 9.20 -16.35 12.33
CA PHE A 145 8.10 -16.89 13.13
C PHE A 145 7.37 -17.97 12.33
N ASP A 146 6.68 -18.89 13.02
CA ASP A 146 6.01 -20.04 12.40
C ASP A 146 4.99 -19.64 11.32
N ASP A 147 4.26 -18.56 11.56
CA ASP A 147 3.23 -18.03 10.63
C ASP A 147 3.69 -16.78 9.87
N PHE A 148 4.84 -16.21 10.22
CA PHE A 148 5.30 -14.96 9.62
C PHE A 148 6.82 -14.92 9.43
N ASN A 149 7.24 -14.92 8.17
CA ASN A 149 8.65 -14.77 7.82
C ASN A 149 9.09 -13.29 7.89
N TYR A 150 9.42 -12.82 9.09
CA TYR A 150 9.80 -11.43 9.33
C TYR A 150 11.09 -11.04 8.59
N GLN A 151 12.02 -11.98 8.42
CA GLN A 151 13.23 -11.80 7.62
C GLN A 151 12.91 -11.40 6.17
N LYS A 152 12.03 -12.13 5.48
CA LYS A 152 11.62 -11.82 4.11
C LYS A 152 10.80 -10.53 4.03
N TYR A 153 9.98 -10.27 5.04
CA TYR A 153 9.23 -9.02 5.13
C TYR A 153 10.16 -7.81 5.19
N LEU A 154 11.20 -7.83 6.03
CA LEU A 154 12.19 -6.75 6.13
C LEU A 154 13.10 -6.65 4.90
N ALA A 155 13.41 -7.78 4.26
CA ALA A 155 14.23 -7.81 3.05
C ALA A 155 13.61 -6.98 1.91
N LYS A 156 12.27 -6.87 1.84
CA LYS A 156 11.61 -6.01 0.84
C LYS A 156 11.99 -4.54 0.98
N ASP A 157 12.29 -4.10 2.20
CA ASP A 157 12.72 -2.75 2.56
C ASP A 157 14.25 -2.58 2.53
N GLY A 158 14.96 -3.63 2.10
CA GLY A 158 16.43 -3.69 2.08
C GLY A 158 17.04 -3.80 3.48
N ILE A 159 16.25 -4.19 4.48
CA ILE A 159 16.68 -4.39 5.86
C ILE A 159 16.97 -5.88 6.06
N TYR A 160 18.23 -6.21 6.32
CA TYR A 160 18.69 -7.59 6.48
C TYR A 160 19.19 -7.90 7.89
N ARG A 161 19.27 -6.87 8.74
CA ARG A 161 19.82 -6.93 10.09
C ARG A 161 18.99 -6.10 11.05
N VAL A 162 18.89 -6.57 12.28
CA VAL A 162 18.18 -5.94 13.39
C VAL A 162 19.10 -5.80 14.58
N MET A 163 18.89 -4.76 15.37
CA MET A 163 19.57 -4.54 16.64
C MET A 163 18.52 -4.16 17.69
N TYR A 164 18.61 -4.76 18.87
CA TYR A 164 17.64 -4.55 19.95
C TYR A 164 18.36 -3.93 21.14
N TYR A 165 17.85 -2.78 21.58
CA TYR A 165 18.34 -1.99 22.70
C TYR A 165 19.87 -1.78 22.70
N PRO A 166 20.46 -1.25 21.61
CA PRO A 166 21.87 -0.89 21.63
C PRO A 166 22.14 0.37 22.42
N GLU A 167 23.42 0.59 22.73
CA GLU A 167 23.89 1.90 23.15
C GLU A 167 23.93 2.82 21.93
N ILE A 168 23.37 4.02 22.06
CA ILE A 168 23.25 4.99 20.97
C ILE A 168 23.78 6.32 21.46
N LYS A 169 24.72 6.90 20.69
CA LYS A 169 25.19 8.27 20.88
C LYS A 169 24.83 9.11 19.66
N LEU A 170 24.34 10.31 19.91
CA LEU A 170 24.04 11.27 18.85
C LEU A 170 25.33 11.96 18.41
N VAL A 171 25.72 11.79 17.15
CA VAL A 171 26.92 12.39 16.56
C VAL A 171 26.59 13.75 15.96
N ALA A 172 25.54 13.81 15.14
CA ALA A 172 25.09 15.04 14.49
C ALA A 172 23.57 15.03 14.26
N LYS A 173 22.97 16.23 14.14
CA LYS A 173 21.54 16.38 13.80
C LYS A 173 21.37 16.89 12.39
N ASN A 174 20.21 16.60 11.78
CA ASN A 174 19.75 17.19 10.52
C ASN A 174 20.70 16.98 9.30
N GLN A 175 21.42 15.85 9.25
CA GLN A 175 22.27 15.45 8.11
C GLN A 175 21.46 14.82 6.95
N GLY A 176 20.15 14.64 7.13
CA GLY A 176 19.24 14.16 6.08
C GLY A 176 18.90 15.22 5.02
N SER A 177 18.00 14.88 4.10
CA SER A 177 17.52 15.85 3.10
C SER A 177 16.70 16.97 3.74
N LYS A 178 17.06 18.23 3.46
CA LYS A 178 16.35 19.42 3.95
C LYS A 178 14.86 19.43 3.59
N ILE A 179 14.50 18.90 2.42
CA ILE A 179 13.11 18.81 1.96
C ILE A 179 12.31 17.86 2.88
N TYR A 180 12.85 16.68 3.17
CA TYR A 180 12.21 15.71 4.06
C TYR A 180 12.12 16.23 5.50
N GLN A 181 13.16 16.93 5.98
CA GLN A 181 13.11 17.58 7.29
C GLN A 181 11.98 18.61 7.38
N LEU A 182 11.85 19.49 6.38
CA LEU A 182 10.77 20.48 6.33
C LEU A 182 9.39 19.81 6.33
N ILE A 183 9.24 18.76 5.52
CA ILE A 183 8.00 17.98 5.41
C ILE A 183 7.63 17.33 6.76
N PHE A 184 8.59 16.69 7.44
CA PHE A 184 8.31 16.04 8.73
C PHE A 184 8.09 17.03 9.87
N ARG A 185 8.78 18.18 9.86
CA ARG A 185 8.50 19.28 10.80
C ARG A 185 7.08 19.81 10.62
N PHE A 186 6.67 20.04 9.38
CA PHE A 186 5.29 20.44 9.08
C PHE A 186 4.28 19.39 9.55
N LYS A 187 4.51 18.10 9.24
CA LYS A 187 3.68 17.00 9.77
C LYS A 187 3.59 17.01 11.29
N ASN A 188 4.70 17.21 11.99
CA ASN A 188 4.73 17.25 13.45
C ASN A 188 3.91 18.41 14.02
N GLN A 189 3.90 19.58 13.37
CA GLN A 189 3.05 20.70 13.77
C GLN A 189 1.56 20.37 13.58
N LEU A 190 1.17 19.78 12.43
CA LEU A 190 -0.21 19.32 12.21
C LEU A 190 -0.62 18.27 13.24
N ARG A 191 0.28 17.32 13.53
CA ARG A 191 0.09 16.29 14.55
C ARG A 191 -0.15 16.93 15.92
N GLU A 192 0.70 17.85 16.34
CA GLU A 192 0.56 18.48 17.66
C GLU A 192 -0.78 19.20 17.79
N ASN A 193 -1.22 19.93 16.76
CA ASN A 193 -2.52 20.58 16.74
C ASN A 193 -3.68 19.59 16.93
N ILE A 194 -3.65 18.44 16.26
CA ILE A 194 -4.67 17.39 16.43
C ILE A 194 -4.70 16.89 17.88
N TYR A 195 -3.52 16.66 18.48
CA TYR A 195 -3.42 16.09 19.82
C TYR A 195 -3.77 17.10 20.93
N GLN A 196 -3.61 18.40 20.68
CA GLN A 196 -3.99 19.46 21.60
C GLN A 196 -5.48 19.88 21.49
N THR A 197 -6.13 19.57 20.37
CA THR A 197 -7.52 19.99 20.11
C THR A 197 -8.54 18.87 20.36
N LEU A 198 -8.14 17.61 20.20
CA LEU A 198 -9.01 16.44 20.40
C LEU A 198 -8.51 15.55 21.55
N PRO A 199 -9.43 14.99 22.36
CA PRO A 199 -9.08 14.00 23.36
C PRO A 199 -8.67 12.67 22.73
N SER A 200 -7.97 11.84 23.50
CA SER A 200 -7.76 10.41 23.17
C SER A 200 -9.06 9.63 23.43
N PRO A 201 -9.46 8.66 22.59
CA PRO A 201 -8.74 8.11 21.44
C PRO A 201 -9.01 8.81 20.08
N GLN A 202 -9.84 9.85 20.04
CA GLN A 202 -10.24 10.53 18.79
C GLN A 202 -9.04 11.15 18.07
N ASN A 203 -8.12 11.79 18.79
CA ASN A 203 -6.88 12.34 18.22
C ASN A 203 -6.01 11.26 17.54
N ALA A 204 -5.93 10.06 18.12
CA ALA A 204 -5.15 8.95 17.58
C ALA A 204 -5.78 8.38 16.31
N ILE A 205 -7.11 8.28 16.26
CA ILE A 205 -7.83 7.85 15.06
C ILE A 205 -7.68 8.88 13.93
N LEU A 206 -7.87 10.17 14.23
CA LEU A 206 -7.70 11.22 13.23
C LEU A 206 -6.26 11.27 12.72
N GLY A 207 -5.28 11.18 13.62
CA GLY A 207 -3.86 11.08 13.27
C GLY A 207 -3.54 9.85 12.41
N ALA A 208 -4.18 8.70 12.66
CA ALA A 208 -4.01 7.51 11.83
C ALA A 208 -4.59 7.70 10.42
N ILE A 209 -5.84 8.18 10.31
CA ILE A 209 -6.55 8.35 9.04
C ILE A 209 -5.90 9.44 8.17
N PHE A 210 -5.50 10.56 8.76
CA PHE A 210 -5.01 11.75 8.06
C PHE A 210 -3.47 11.85 7.99
N LEU A 211 -2.73 11.49 9.05
CA LEU A 211 -1.26 11.63 9.08
C LEU A 211 -0.51 10.29 9.00
N GLY A 212 -1.21 9.16 9.10
CA GLY A 212 -0.62 7.83 9.05
C GLY A 212 -0.06 7.36 10.39
N ASP A 213 -0.43 8.03 11.48
CA ASP A 213 0.10 7.80 12.82
C ASP A 213 -0.59 6.64 13.56
N GLN A 214 -0.79 5.53 12.86
CA GLN A 214 -1.45 4.32 13.38
C GLN A 214 -0.78 3.74 14.64
N GLN A 215 0.46 4.12 14.96
CA GLN A 215 1.17 3.59 16.11
C GLN A 215 0.63 4.09 17.45
N LYS A 216 0.03 5.29 17.46
CA LYS A 216 -0.56 5.89 18.65
C LYS A 216 -1.97 5.37 18.97
N VAL A 217 -2.57 4.60 18.06
CA VAL A 217 -3.84 3.90 18.30
C VAL A 217 -3.58 2.69 19.20
N SER A 218 -4.36 2.55 20.28
CA SER A 218 -4.23 1.46 21.26
C SER A 218 -4.43 0.08 20.63
N GLY A 219 -3.86 -0.96 21.27
CA GLY A 219 -3.99 -2.35 20.82
C GLY A 219 -5.44 -2.81 20.79
N GLU A 220 -6.19 -2.53 21.86
CA GLU A 220 -7.62 -2.86 21.97
C GLU A 220 -8.43 -2.25 20.82
N LEU A 221 -8.22 -0.96 20.53
CA LEU A 221 -8.96 -0.31 19.46
C LEU A 221 -8.59 -0.90 18.09
N LYS A 222 -7.30 -1.21 17.86
CA LYS A 222 -6.86 -1.92 16.64
C LYS A 222 -7.55 -3.26 16.46
N GLU A 223 -7.71 -4.02 17.53
CA GLU A 223 -8.40 -5.29 17.51
C GLU A 223 -9.87 -5.13 17.13
N LYS A 224 -10.58 -4.16 17.69
CA LYS A 224 -11.98 -3.87 17.33
C LYS A 224 -12.14 -3.48 15.85
N PHE A 225 -11.23 -2.66 15.31
CA PHE A 225 -11.19 -2.36 13.88
C PHE A 225 -10.84 -3.59 13.01
N ASN A 226 -10.04 -4.53 13.52
CA ASN A 226 -9.75 -5.79 12.84
C ASN A 226 -10.99 -6.71 12.81
N LEU A 227 -11.67 -6.90 13.96
CA LEU A 227 -12.88 -7.71 14.09
C LEU A 227 -14.02 -7.23 13.18
N THR A 228 -14.16 -5.91 13.03
CA THR A 228 -15.16 -5.30 12.13
C THR A 228 -14.69 -5.19 10.68
N GLY A 229 -13.46 -5.63 10.37
CA GLY A 229 -12.90 -5.58 9.01
C GLY A 229 -12.64 -4.15 8.50
N THR A 230 -12.53 -3.18 9.39
CA THR A 230 -12.38 -1.74 9.08
C THR A 230 -10.97 -1.22 9.38
N GLN A 231 -10.03 -2.08 9.76
CA GLN A 231 -8.60 -1.73 9.98
C GLN A 231 -7.95 -1.00 8.80
N HIS A 232 -8.39 -1.28 7.57
CA HIS A 232 -7.92 -0.62 6.35
C HIS A 232 -8.29 0.88 6.27
N ILE A 233 -9.12 1.38 7.17
CA ILE A 233 -9.45 2.80 7.31
C ILE A 233 -8.33 3.52 8.08
N MET A 234 -7.85 2.91 9.16
CA MET A 234 -6.78 3.46 10.01
C MET A 234 -5.40 3.32 9.37
N ALA A 235 -5.15 2.23 8.64
CA ALA A 235 -3.98 2.13 7.81
C ALA A 235 -4.22 2.97 6.55
N ILE A 236 -3.37 3.97 6.27
CA ILE A 236 -3.54 4.80 5.07
C ILE A 236 -3.70 3.91 3.84
N SER A 237 -4.89 3.93 3.27
CA SER A 237 -5.28 3.08 2.14
C SER A 237 -5.45 3.88 0.87
N GLY A 238 -5.75 3.19 -0.23
CA GLY A 238 -6.01 3.87 -1.50
C GLY A 238 -7.24 4.77 -1.48
N MET A 239 -8.24 4.42 -0.68
CA MET A 239 -9.42 5.26 -0.45
C MET A 239 -9.03 6.61 0.13
N ASN A 240 -8.15 6.64 1.13
CA ASN A 240 -7.68 7.89 1.72
C ASN A 240 -6.97 8.77 0.67
N MET A 241 -6.22 8.17 -0.27
CA MET A 241 -5.58 8.94 -1.34
C MET A 241 -6.57 9.51 -2.36
N VAL A 242 -7.62 8.76 -2.70
CA VAL A 242 -8.68 9.23 -3.61
C VAL A 242 -9.46 10.37 -2.96
N ILE A 243 -9.87 10.19 -1.70
CA ILE A 243 -10.56 11.23 -0.93
C ILE A 243 -9.69 12.50 -0.83
N MET A 244 -8.40 12.35 -0.53
CA MET A 244 -7.49 13.50 -0.47
C MET A 244 -7.37 14.20 -1.83
N ALA A 245 -7.30 13.45 -2.93
CA ALA A 245 -7.27 14.02 -4.27
C ALA A 245 -8.54 14.83 -4.58
N GLU A 246 -9.70 14.32 -4.20
CA GLU A 246 -10.99 14.99 -4.36
C GLU A 246 -11.09 16.26 -3.52
N ILE A 247 -10.66 16.23 -2.26
CA ILE A 247 -10.58 17.41 -1.39
C ILE A 247 -9.67 18.48 -2.01
N LEU A 248 -8.47 18.09 -2.44
CA LEU A 248 -7.52 19.01 -3.06
C LEU A 248 -8.07 19.59 -4.38
N LEU A 249 -8.76 18.79 -5.18
CA LEU A 249 -9.39 19.24 -6.41
C LEU A 249 -10.53 20.22 -6.12
N PHE A 250 -11.39 19.91 -5.15
CA PHE A 250 -12.48 20.77 -4.72
C PHE A 250 -11.96 22.13 -4.24
N LEU A 251 -10.93 22.14 -3.39
CA LEU A 251 -10.29 23.36 -2.92
C LEU A 251 -9.65 24.14 -4.08
N ALA A 252 -8.90 23.47 -4.96
CA ALA A 252 -8.25 24.10 -6.11
C ALA A 252 -9.24 24.83 -7.03
N LEU A 253 -10.36 24.16 -7.36
CA LEU A 253 -11.42 24.76 -8.17
C LEU A 253 -12.15 25.87 -7.41
N GLY A 254 -12.37 25.72 -6.10
CA GLY A 254 -12.96 26.74 -5.24
C GLY A 254 -12.13 28.03 -5.16
N PHE A 255 -10.80 27.92 -5.23
CA PHE A 255 -9.88 29.07 -5.33
C PHE A 255 -9.79 29.67 -6.75
N GLY A 256 -10.57 29.17 -7.72
CA GLY A 256 -10.63 29.72 -9.07
C GLY A 256 -9.57 29.17 -10.05
N LEU A 257 -8.82 28.12 -9.68
CA LEU A 257 -7.91 27.48 -10.63
C LEU A 257 -8.71 26.80 -11.74
N TRP A 258 -8.32 27.00 -13.00
CA TRP A 258 -8.95 26.26 -14.11
C TRP A 258 -8.60 24.77 -14.05
N ARG A 259 -9.32 23.92 -14.79
CA ARG A 259 -9.16 22.44 -14.71
C ARG A 259 -7.72 21.95 -14.94
N GLY A 260 -6.93 22.63 -15.77
CA GLY A 260 -5.54 22.27 -16.05
C GLY A 260 -4.58 22.57 -14.89
N GLN A 261 -4.68 23.74 -14.25
CA GLN A 261 -3.88 24.09 -13.06
C GLN A 261 -4.27 23.23 -11.87
N ALA A 262 -5.58 23.03 -11.66
CA ALA A 262 -6.08 22.20 -10.58
C ALA A 262 -5.53 20.77 -10.68
N PHE A 263 -5.42 20.21 -11.88
CA PHE A 263 -4.77 18.91 -12.12
C PHE A 263 -3.32 18.87 -11.60
N TYR A 264 -2.49 19.85 -11.99
CA TYR A 264 -1.08 19.87 -11.59
C TYR A 264 -0.93 20.13 -10.08
N PHE A 265 -1.76 21.01 -9.53
CA PHE A 265 -1.83 21.28 -8.10
C PHE A 265 -2.13 20.00 -7.31
N VAL A 266 -3.18 19.26 -7.69
CA VAL A 266 -3.55 17.99 -7.02
C VAL A 266 -2.42 16.98 -7.13
N LEU A 267 -1.81 16.82 -8.31
CA LEU A 267 -0.73 15.86 -8.50
C LEU A 267 0.48 16.16 -7.60
N ILE A 268 0.92 17.42 -7.56
CA ILE A 268 2.06 17.85 -6.73
C ILE A 268 1.71 17.71 -5.24
N SER A 269 0.53 18.19 -4.83
CA SER A 269 0.06 18.12 -3.44
C SER A 269 -0.10 16.69 -2.96
N LEU A 270 -0.57 15.75 -3.80
CA LEU A 270 -0.63 14.33 -3.45
C LEU A 270 0.76 13.71 -3.28
N VAL A 271 1.73 14.05 -4.13
CA VAL A 271 3.11 13.57 -3.97
C VAL A 271 3.69 14.08 -2.65
N LEU A 272 3.53 15.37 -2.36
CA LEU A 272 3.97 15.96 -1.09
C LEU A 272 3.27 15.33 0.10
N TYR A 273 1.96 15.10 0.02
CA TYR A 273 1.19 14.43 1.07
C TYR A 273 1.67 12.99 1.30
N ILE A 274 1.92 12.22 0.24
CA ILE A 274 2.46 10.84 0.34
C ILE A 274 3.84 10.85 1.01
N LEU A 275 4.72 11.79 0.65
CA LEU A 275 6.01 11.94 1.31
C LEU A 275 5.85 12.32 2.78
N MET A 276 4.92 13.22 3.08
CA MET A 276 4.61 13.69 4.43
C MET A 276 4.22 12.55 5.36
N ILE A 277 3.30 11.68 4.95
CA ILE A 277 2.86 10.54 5.75
C ILE A 277 3.91 9.39 5.81
N GLY A 278 5.13 9.59 5.30
CA GLY A 278 6.22 8.62 5.34
C GLY A 278 6.25 7.63 4.16
N ALA A 279 5.56 7.94 3.07
CA ALA A 279 5.45 7.14 1.85
C ALA A 279 5.13 5.65 2.10
N PRO A 280 4.08 5.31 2.87
CA PRO A 280 3.70 3.93 3.08
C PRO A 280 3.35 3.27 1.75
N ALA A 281 3.68 1.99 1.60
CA ALA A 281 3.56 1.29 0.32
C ALA A 281 2.14 1.35 -0.28
N SER A 282 1.10 1.35 0.56
CA SER A 282 -0.30 1.52 0.17
C SER A 282 -0.60 2.90 -0.45
N ALA A 283 -0.07 3.98 0.14
CA ALA A 283 -0.24 5.33 -0.38
C ALA A 283 0.53 5.53 -1.69
N VAL A 284 1.75 4.99 -1.80
CA VAL A 284 2.53 5.03 -3.04
C VAL A 284 1.81 4.28 -4.18
N ARG A 285 1.24 3.08 -3.89
CA ARG A 285 0.40 2.34 -4.84
C ARG A 285 -0.75 3.19 -5.35
N ALA A 286 -1.52 3.74 -4.41
CA ALA A 286 -2.70 4.52 -4.75
C ALA A 286 -2.36 5.81 -5.49
N GLY A 287 -1.30 6.52 -5.08
CA GLY A 287 -0.80 7.70 -5.79
C GLY A 287 -0.38 7.38 -7.23
N LEU A 288 0.32 6.26 -7.45
CA LEU A 288 0.70 5.81 -8.78
C LEU A 288 -0.53 5.45 -9.63
N MET A 289 -1.47 4.69 -9.07
CA MET A 289 -2.68 4.26 -9.77
C MET A 289 -3.60 5.44 -10.11
N SER A 290 -3.84 6.35 -9.16
CA SER A 290 -4.60 7.57 -9.36
C SER A 290 -3.90 8.50 -10.34
N GLY A 291 -2.59 8.67 -10.24
CA GLY A 291 -1.80 9.48 -11.18
C GLY A 291 -1.89 8.95 -12.62
N LEU A 292 -1.78 7.64 -12.81
CA LEU A 292 -1.94 7.01 -14.12
C LEU A 292 -3.36 7.16 -14.68
N LEU A 293 -4.39 7.04 -13.83
CA LEU A 293 -5.79 7.25 -14.22
C LEU A 293 -6.03 8.72 -14.64
N LEU A 294 -5.54 9.67 -13.86
CA LEU A 294 -5.61 11.10 -14.15
C LEU A 294 -4.87 11.45 -15.45
N LEU A 295 -3.70 10.86 -15.69
CA LEU A 295 -2.98 11.00 -16.96
C LEU A 295 -3.77 10.41 -18.14
N ALA A 296 -4.41 9.24 -17.95
CA ALA A 296 -5.24 8.61 -18.96
C ALA A 296 -6.47 9.47 -19.33
N GLN A 297 -7.09 10.12 -18.34
CA GLN A 297 -8.16 11.09 -18.54
C GLN A 297 -7.69 12.28 -19.39
N LYS A 298 -6.54 12.87 -19.05
CA LYS A 298 -5.96 14.00 -19.79
C LYS A 298 -5.60 13.67 -21.24
N VAL A 299 -5.13 12.45 -21.50
CA VAL A 299 -4.79 11.97 -22.85
C VAL A 299 -6.03 11.50 -23.64
N GLY A 300 -7.23 11.52 -23.04
CA GLY A 300 -8.47 11.07 -23.68
C GLY A 300 -8.55 9.55 -23.88
N ARG A 301 -7.76 8.77 -23.13
CA ARG A 301 -7.67 7.30 -23.25
C ARG A 301 -8.27 6.59 -22.02
N LEU A 302 -9.52 6.93 -21.71
CA LEU A 302 -10.30 6.41 -20.58
C LEU A 302 -10.55 4.88 -20.60
N ASN A 303 -10.49 4.24 -21.78
CA ASN A 303 -11.10 2.93 -22.00
C ASN A 303 -10.29 1.69 -21.59
N SER A 304 -9.48 1.74 -20.52
CA SER A 304 -8.99 0.50 -19.89
C SER A 304 -8.35 0.73 -18.52
N ALA A 305 -9.17 0.93 -17.49
CA ALA A 305 -8.72 0.94 -16.09
C ALA A 305 -7.93 -0.34 -15.75
N ASP A 306 -8.30 -1.50 -16.31
CA ASP A 306 -7.58 -2.76 -16.10
C ASP A 306 -6.12 -2.72 -16.58
N ARG A 307 -5.86 -2.12 -17.74
CA ARG A 307 -4.50 -1.99 -18.28
C ARG A 307 -3.67 -0.98 -17.49
N ALA A 308 -4.28 0.10 -17.02
CA ALA A 308 -3.60 1.09 -16.19
C ALA A 308 -3.13 0.46 -14.86
N VAL A 309 -3.99 -0.35 -14.24
CA VAL A 309 -3.65 -1.10 -13.01
C VAL A 309 -2.51 -2.08 -13.26
N ILE A 310 -2.57 -2.87 -14.33
CA ILE A 310 -1.50 -3.82 -14.65
C ILE A 310 -0.18 -3.10 -14.98
N PHE A 311 -0.25 -1.95 -15.65
CA PHE A 311 0.94 -1.14 -15.90
C PHE A 311 1.53 -0.53 -14.63
N ALA A 312 0.69 -0.08 -13.69
CA ALA A 312 1.13 0.36 -12.36
C ALA A 312 1.88 -0.77 -11.64
N ALA A 313 1.37 -2.01 -11.70
CA ALA A 313 2.05 -3.18 -11.15
C ALA A 313 3.43 -3.38 -11.78
N VAL A 314 3.56 -3.27 -13.12
CA VAL A 314 4.85 -3.39 -13.82
C VAL A 314 5.83 -2.32 -13.36
N ILE A 315 5.42 -1.06 -13.27
CA ILE A 315 6.30 0.03 -12.80
C ILE A 315 6.83 -0.26 -11.40
N MET A 316 5.95 -0.66 -10.48
CA MET A 316 6.34 -0.97 -9.11
C MET A 316 7.25 -2.18 -9.01
N LEU A 317 6.97 -3.24 -9.77
CA LEU A 317 7.79 -4.46 -9.78
C LEU A 317 9.13 -4.28 -10.50
N ALA A 318 9.21 -3.35 -11.45
CA ALA A 318 10.47 -2.92 -12.03
C ALA A 318 11.34 -2.18 -11.02
N VAL A 319 10.74 -1.41 -10.09
CA VAL A 319 11.48 -0.75 -8.99
C VAL A 319 11.85 -1.76 -7.89
N ASN A 320 10.92 -2.60 -7.46
CA ASN A 320 11.14 -3.61 -6.44
C ASN A 320 10.38 -4.91 -6.76
N PRO A 321 11.05 -5.93 -7.33
CA PRO A 321 10.41 -7.18 -7.72
C PRO A 321 9.99 -8.04 -6.51
N LEU A 322 10.51 -7.74 -5.32
CA LEU A 322 10.19 -8.47 -4.09
C LEU A 322 8.75 -8.21 -3.60
N LEU A 323 8.13 -7.10 -4.04
CA LEU A 323 6.77 -6.73 -3.67
C LEU A 323 5.75 -7.81 -4.05
N LEU A 324 5.93 -8.49 -5.18
CA LEU A 324 4.97 -9.49 -5.67
C LEU A 324 4.78 -10.64 -4.67
N ARG A 325 5.87 -11.09 -4.04
CA ARG A 325 5.88 -12.27 -3.16
C ARG A 325 5.82 -11.90 -1.67
N PHE A 326 6.49 -10.82 -1.27
CA PHE A 326 6.71 -10.50 0.15
C PHE A 326 5.91 -9.29 0.65
N ASP A 327 5.19 -8.57 -0.22
CA ASP A 327 4.27 -7.51 0.19
C ASP A 327 2.81 -7.96 0.04
N ILE A 328 2.23 -8.46 1.14
CA ILE A 328 0.80 -8.83 1.21
C ILE A 328 -0.08 -7.63 0.85
N GLY A 329 0.31 -6.41 1.26
CA GLY A 329 -0.42 -5.20 0.93
C GLY A 329 -0.47 -4.93 -0.57
N PHE A 330 0.61 -5.23 -1.31
CA PHE A 330 0.63 -5.17 -2.77
C PHE A 330 -0.41 -6.13 -3.35
N GLN A 331 -0.37 -7.40 -2.94
CA GLN A 331 -1.30 -8.44 -3.42
C GLN A 331 -2.77 -8.02 -3.18
N LEU A 332 -3.10 -7.61 -1.95
CA LEU A 332 -4.44 -7.17 -1.58
C LEU A 332 -4.89 -5.94 -2.37
N SER A 333 -4.05 -4.92 -2.52
CA SER A 333 -4.41 -3.70 -3.26
C SER A 333 -4.73 -3.99 -4.74
N PHE A 334 -3.90 -4.78 -5.41
CA PHE A 334 -4.11 -5.10 -6.82
C PHE A 334 -5.31 -6.04 -7.02
N MET A 335 -5.50 -7.03 -6.14
CA MET A 335 -6.65 -7.92 -6.22
C MET A 335 -7.98 -7.21 -5.89
N ALA A 336 -7.98 -6.27 -4.94
CA ALA A 336 -9.16 -5.45 -4.65
C ALA A 336 -9.59 -4.64 -5.89
N VAL A 337 -8.65 -3.93 -6.51
CA VAL A 337 -8.95 -3.10 -7.68
C VAL A 337 -9.34 -3.94 -8.89
N LEU A 338 -8.68 -5.08 -9.13
CA LEU A 338 -9.09 -6.01 -10.18
C LEU A 338 -10.49 -6.62 -9.90
N GLY A 339 -10.78 -6.94 -8.64
CA GLY A 339 -12.10 -7.36 -8.18
C GLY A 339 -13.16 -6.31 -8.51
N ILE A 340 -12.94 -5.05 -8.12
CA ILE A 340 -13.83 -3.92 -8.45
C ILE A 340 -14.02 -3.82 -9.98
N ILE A 341 -12.96 -3.77 -10.77
CA ILE A 341 -13.04 -3.58 -12.23
C ILE A 341 -13.76 -4.74 -12.94
N LYS A 342 -13.64 -5.97 -12.44
CA LYS A 342 -14.21 -7.16 -13.10
C LYS A 342 -15.57 -7.58 -12.55
N LEU A 343 -15.84 -7.37 -11.26
CA LEU A 343 -17.03 -7.84 -10.56
C LEU A 343 -18.06 -6.74 -10.32
N LYS A 344 -17.65 -5.48 -10.11
CA LYS A 344 -18.62 -4.38 -9.87
C LYS A 344 -19.64 -4.25 -11.00
N PRO A 345 -19.26 -4.25 -12.30
CA PRO A 345 -20.26 -4.13 -13.38
C PRO A 345 -21.31 -5.25 -13.34
N ILE A 346 -20.89 -6.48 -13.00
CA ILE A 346 -21.76 -7.65 -12.88
C ILE A 346 -22.73 -7.49 -11.70
N LEU A 347 -22.25 -6.94 -10.58
CA LEU A 347 -23.08 -6.69 -9.42
C LEU A 347 -24.05 -5.53 -9.66
N ASP A 348 -23.62 -4.47 -10.34
CA ASP A 348 -24.45 -3.31 -10.65
C ASP A 348 -25.64 -3.69 -11.55
N GLU A 349 -25.41 -4.55 -12.55
CA GLU A 349 -26.46 -5.12 -13.43
C GLU A 349 -27.47 -5.95 -12.62
N LYS A 350 -26.99 -6.86 -11.76
CA LYS A 350 -27.89 -7.68 -10.92
C LYS A 350 -28.68 -6.89 -9.88
N THR A 351 -28.20 -5.72 -9.50
CA THR A 351 -28.82 -4.86 -8.49
C THR A 351 -29.46 -3.63 -9.12
N GLU A 352 -29.67 -3.60 -10.43
CA GLU A 352 -30.22 -2.45 -11.17
C GLU A 352 -31.51 -1.92 -10.53
N ASN A 353 -32.40 -2.82 -10.12
CA ASN A 353 -33.71 -2.49 -9.53
C ASN A 353 -33.68 -2.14 -8.04
N TRP A 354 -32.50 -2.09 -7.40
CA TRP A 354 -32.42 -1.78 -5.97
C TRP A 354 -32.52 -0.27 -5.71
N PRO A 355 -33.18 0.16 -4.63
CA PRO A 355 -33.22 1.57 -4.25
C PRO A 355 -31.80 2.08 -3.94
N ASN A 356 -31.44 3.24 -4.48
CA ASN A 356 -30.11 3.84 -4.30
C ASN A 356 -30.14 5.22 -3.60
N PRO A 357 -30.70 5.33 -2.38
CA PRO A 357 -30.59 6.58 -1.62
C PRO A 357 -29.11 6.84 -1.30
N LEU A 358 -28.68 8.09 -1.47
CA LEU A 358 -27.33 8.56 -1.09
C LEU A 358 -26.16 7.74 -1.66
N LYS A 359 -26.34 7.03 -2.80
CA LYS A 359 -25.33 6.15 -3.41
C LYS A 359 -24.92 4.94 -2.54
N LEU A 360 -25.75 4.53 -1.59
CA LEU A 360 -25.46 3.36 -0.72
C LEU A 360 -25.30 2.06 -1.52
N LYS A 361 -26.05 1.89 -2.61
CA LYS A 361 -25.90 0.74 -3.52
C LYS A 361 -24.48 0.68 -4.08
N ASP A 362 -23.94 1.82 -4.54
CA ASP A 362 -22.60 1.89 -5.12
C ASP A 362 -21.51 1.54 -4.12
N VAL A 363 -21.68 1.97 -2.85
CA VAL A 363 -20.77 1.62 -1.75
C VAL A 363 -20.82 0.11 -1.49
N LEU A 364 -22.00 -0.48 -1.45
CA LEU A 364 -22.19 -1.92 -1.24
C LEU A 364 -21.61 -2.75 -2.39
N THR A 365 -21.96 -2.46 -3.64
CA THR A 365 -21.48 -3.25 -4.79
C THR A 365 -19.97 -3.10 -4.97
N MET A 366 -19.40 -1.92 -4.72
CA MET A 366 -17.96 -1.71 -4.71
C MET A 366 -17.26 -2.50 -3.60
N THR A 367 -17.80 -2.47 -2.37
CA THR A 367 -17.24 -3.18 -1.21
C THR A 367 -17.27 -4.69 -1.44
N LEU A 368 -18.40 -5.24 -1.90
CA LEU A 368 -18.53 -6.66 -2.21
C LEU A 368 -17.59 -7.09 -3.35
N ALA A 369 -17.48 -6.29 -4.41
CA ALA A 369 -16.55 -6.58 -5.51
C ALA A 369 -15.09 -6.60 -5.05
N ALA A 370 -14.69 -5.64 -4.20
CA ALA A 370 -13.35 -5.61 -3.62
C ALA A 370 -13.11 -6.82 -2.71
N GLN A 371 -14.06 -7.11 -1.81
CA GLN A 371 -13.98 -8.23 -0.86
C GLN A 371 -13.86 -9.57 -1.58
N LEU A 372 -14.69 -9.84 -2.60
CA LEU A 372 -14.57 -11.08 -3.40
C LEU A 372 -13.20 -11.20 -4.09
N GLY A 373 -12.58 -10.09 -4.48
CA GLY A 373 -11.23 -10.10 -5.04
C GLY A 373 -10.14 -10.47 -4.02
N VAL A 374 -10.25 -9.98 -2.78
CA VAL A 374 -9.21 -10.15 -1.74
C VAL A 374 -9.47 -11.31 -0.78
N LEU A 375 -10.70 -11.81 -0.70
CA LEU A 375 -11.16 -12.80 0.28
C LEU A 375 -10.21 -13.99 0.42
N PRO A 376 -9.76 -14.65 -0.66
CA PRO A 376 -8.86 -15.80 -0.54
C PRO A 376 -7.50 -15.45 0.05
N LEU A 377 -6.97 -14.27 -0.27
CA LEU A 377 -5.70 -13.79 0.27
C LEU A 377 -5.83 -13.41 1.74
N LEU A 378 -6.97 -12.83 2.15
CA LEU A 378 -7.22 -12.53 3.55
C LEU A 378 -7.25 -13.81 4.39
N ILE A 379 -7.99 -14.82 3.93
CA ILE A 379 -8.07 -16.11 4.60
C ILE A 379 -6.69 -16.82 4.61
N PHE A 380 -5.97 -16.81 3.49
CA PHE A 380 -4.67 -17.48 3.38
C PHE A 380 -3.59 -16.85 4.28
N HIS A 381 -3.53 -15.52 4.38
CA HIS A 381 -2.46 -14.82 5.10
C HIS A 381 -2.81 -14.48 6.55
N PHE A 382 -4.08 -14.19 6.85
CA PHE A 382 -4.49 -13.74 8.19
C PHE A 382 -5.36 -14.77 8.92
N GLY A 383 -5.89 -15.79 8.23
CA GLY A 383 -6.71 -16.82 8.87
C GLY A 383 -8.01 -16.28 9.47
N GLN A 384 -8.43 -15.06 9.14
CA GLN A 384 -9.60 -14.41 9.74
C GLN A 384 -10.41 -13.68 8.68
N LEU A 385 -11.74 -13.81 8.76
CA LEU A 385 -12.69 -13.08 7.93
C LEU A 385 -13.73 -12.38 8.79
N SER A 386 -13.82 -11.06 8.66
CA SER A 386 -14.90 -10.28 9.27
C SER A 386 -16.17 -10.39 8.42
N LEU A 387 -17.20 -11.06 8.96
CA LEU A 387 -18.50 -11.19 8.32
C LEU A 387 -19.32 -9.89 8.42
N ILE A 388 -19.07 -9.10 9.46
CA ILE A 388 -19.76 -7.83 9.70
C ILE A 388 -19.18 -6.67 8.86
N SER A 389 -18.05 -6.90 8.17
CA SER A 389 -17.33 -5.89 7.40
C SER A 389 -18.18 -5.12 6.37
N PRO A 390 -19.07 -5.74 5.57
CA PRO A 390 -19.92 -4.98 4.65
C PRO A 390 -20.80 -3.95 5.38
N LEU A 391 -21.41 -4.33 6.50
CA LEU A 391 -22.24 -3.45 7.31
C LEU A 391 -21.43 -2.36 7.98
N ALA A 392 -20.27 -2.72 8.55
CA ALA A 392 -19.36 -1.75 9.17
C ALA A 392 -18.89 -0.70 8.15
N ASN A 393 -18.53 -1.13 6.94
CA ASN A 393 -18.13 -0.21 5.86
C ASN A 393 -19.28 0.69 5.41
N LEU A 394 -20.50 0.16 5.31
CA LEU A 394 -21.69 0.95 4.97
C LEU A 394 -21.92 2.10 5.98
N LEU A 395 -21.70 1.84 7.26
CA LEU A 395 -21.92 2.81 8.33
C LEU A 395 -20.75 3.77 8.54
N ILE A 396 -19.51 3.35 8.28
CA ILE A 396 -18.31 4.14 8.60
C ILE A 396 -17.76 4.89 7.37
N VAL A 397 -17.64 4.22 6.22
CA VAL A 397 -16.94 4.76 5.03
C VAL A 397 -17.53 6.08 4.51
N PRO A 398 -18.87 6.30 4.48
CA PRO A 398 -19.44 7.56 4.01
C PRO A 398 -18.98 8.80 4.79
N PHE A 399 -18.54 8.63 6.04
CA PHE A 399 -18.07 9.73 6.88
C PHE A 399 -16.57 10.04 6.70
N LEU A 400 -15.81 9.17 6.02
CA LEU A 400 -14.37 9.36 5.84
C LEU A 400 -14.00 10.62 5.05
N PRO A 401 -14.69 10.99 3.96
CA PRO A 401 -14.40 12.25 3.27
C PRO A 401 -14.56 13.46 4.18
N ILE A 402 -15.61 13.46 5.00
CA ILE A 402 -15.89 14.54 5.96
C ILE A 402 -14.81 14.59 7.04
N ILE A 403 -14.40 13.44 7.58
CA ILE A 403 -13.36 13.35 8.61
C ILE A 403 -12.00 13.79 8.06
N MET A 404 -11.64 13.36 6.85
CA MET A 404 -10.37 13.76 6.21
C MET A 404 -10.33 15.25 5.91
N LEU A 405 -11.43 15.82 5.37
CA LEU A 405 -11.55 17.26 5.13
C LEU A 405 -11.46 18.03 6.44
N SER A 406 -12.19 17.57 7.46
CA SER A 406 -12.17 18.22 8.77
C SER A 406 -10.80 18.13 9.44
N GLY A 407 -10.09 17.02 9.27
CA GLY A 407 -8.71 16.88 9.74
C GLY A 407 -7.76 17.87 9.08
N LEU A 408 -7.88 18.07 7.76
CA LEU A 408 -7.13 19.09 7.04
C LEU A 408 -7.45 20.50 7.56
N VAL A 409 -8.73 20.86 7.64
CA VAL A 409 -9.18 22.18 8.11
C VAL A 409 -8.74 22.44 9.55
N LEU A 410 -9.00 21.50 10.46
CA LEU A 410 -8.63 21.60 11.87
C LEU A 410 -7.12 21.77 12.04
N SER A 411 -6.32 21.01 11.30
CA SER A 411 -4.87 21.08 11.40
C SER A 411 -4.32 22.42 10.89
N LEU A 412 -4.85 22.92 9.76
CA LEU A 412 -4.45 24.21 9.18
C LEU A 412 -4.90 25.40 10.03
N VAL A 413 -6.15 25.41 10.51
CA VAL A 413 -6.64 26.45 11.41
C VAL A 413 -5.86 26.44 12.72
N GLY A 414 -5.49 25.27 13.24
CA GLY A 414 -4.67 25.14 14.44
C GLY A 414 -3.29 25.79 14.33
N LEU A 415 -2.71 25.86 13.12
CA LEU A 415 -1.43 26.54 12.89
C LEU A 415 -1.55 28.07 13.02
N ILE A 416 -2.74 28.61 12.76
CA ILE A 416 -3.00 30.05 12.76
C ILE A 416 -3.58 30.48 14.12
N TRP A 417 -4.60 29.76 14.61
CA TRP A 417 -5.34 30.10 15.81
C TRP A 417 -5.91 28.85 16.52
N LEU A 418 -5.15 28.34 17.49
CA LEU A 418 -5.48 27.13 18.24
C LEU A 418 -6.86 27.16 18.95
N PRO A 419 -7.32 28.26 19.58
CA PRO A 419 -8.66 28.35 20.15
C PRO A 419 -9.79 28.07 19.16
N LEU A 420 -9.70 28.59 17.92
CA LEU A 420 -10.71 28.31 16.89
C LEU A 420 -10.66 26.86 16.44
N ALA A 421 -9.46 26.28 16.35
CA ALA A 421 -9.33 24.85 16.07
C ALA A 421 -10.03 23.97 17.12
N LYS A 422 -10.02 24.37 18.41
CA LYS A 422 -10.78 23.67 19.48
C LYS A 422 -12.29 23.76 19.27
N ILE A 423 -12.82 24.87 18.73
CA ILE A 423 -14.24 24.98 18.39
C ILE A 423 -14.58 24.06 17.22
N ILE A 424 -13.76 24.09 16.16
CA ILE A 424 -13.91 23.21 14.99
C ILE A 424 -13.76 21.72 15.40
N ALA A 425 -13.01 21.43 16.46
CA ALA A 425 -12.81 20.07 16.94
C ALA A 425 -14.10 19.40 17.46
N TRP A 426 -15.12 20.16 17.88
CA TRP A 426 -16.36 19.59 18.43
C TRP A 426 -17.14 18.71 17.43
N PRO A 427 -17.49 19.19 16.22
CA PRO A 427 -18.14 18.33 15.23
C PRO A 427 -17.24 17.16 14.79
N VAL A 428 -15.92 17.37 14.73
CA VAL A 428 -14.96 16.31 14.41
C VAL A 428 -14.94 15.21 15.48
N TRP A 429 -14.93 15.62 16.74
CA TRP A 429 -15.01 14.73 17.89
C TRP A 429 -16.29 13.90 17.87
N LEU A 430 -17.43 14.51 17.53
CA LEU A 430 -18.71 13.80 17.43
C LEU A 430 -18.67 12.71 16.35
N LEU A 431 -18.15 13.03 15.16
CA LEU A 431 -18.01 12.06 14.05
C LEU A 431 -17.05 10.92 14.40
N LEU A 432 -15.90 11.22 15.01
CA LEU A 432 -14.95 10.20 15.43
C LEU A 432 -15.53 9.31 16.54
N THR A 433 -16.28 9.90 17.46
CA THR A 433 -16.98 9.16 18.52
C THR A 433 -18.07 8.26 17.95
N TYR A 434 -18.79 8.70 16.92
CA TYR A 434 -19.72 7.84 16.17
C TYR A 434 -19.02 6.61 15.60
N ILE A 435 -17.87 6.79 14.92
CA ILE A 435 -17.11 5.65 14.37
C ILE A 435 -16.67 4.69 15.47
N ILE A 436 -16.14 5.21 16.58
CA ILE A 436 -15.72 4.38 17.73
C ILE A 436 -16.90 3.57 18.25
N LYS A 437 -18.04 4.21 18.53
CA LYS A 437 -19.23 3.53 19.08
C LYS A 437 -19.80 2.48 18.13
N ILE A 438 -19.86 2.77 16.83
CA ILE A 438 -20.30 1.78 15.83
C ILE A 438 -19.31 0.61 15.77
N THR A 439 -18.00 0.88 15.83
CA THR A 439 -16.98 -0.17 15.84
C THR A 439 -17.09 -1.04 17.09
N ASP A 440 -17.26 -0.43 18.27
CA ASP A 440 -17.50 -1.12 19.54
C ASP A 440 -18.73 -2.02 19.44
N LEU A 441 -19.87 -1.48 18.99
CA LEU A 441 -21.14 -2.18 18.86
C LEU A 441 -21.06 -3.36 17.88
N LEU A 442 -20.40 -3.18 16.73
CA LEU A 442 -20.28 -4.24 15.73
C LEU A 442 -19.22 -5.29 16.11
N SER A 443 -18.21 -4.90 16.90
CA SER A 443 -17.18 -5.83 17.37
C SER A 443 -17.68 -6.81 18.43
N SER A 444 -18.75 -6.47 19.16
CA SER A 444 -19.35 -7.33 20.18
C SER A 444 -20.37 -8.34 19.64
N VAL A 445 -20.69 -8.27 18.34
CA VAL A 445 -21.62 -9.20 17.70
C VAL A 445 -21.00 -10.61 17.66
N PRO A 446 -21.71 -11.66 18.13
CA PRO A 446 -21.24 -13.04 18.01
C PRO A 446 -20.96 -13.38 16.53
N LEU A 447 -19.82 -14.02 16.24
CA LEU A 447 -19.35 -14.31 14.87
C LEU A 447 -19.02 -13.06 14.02
N ALA A 448 -18.73 -11.90 14.64
CA ALA A 448 -18.23 -10.72 13.92
C ALA A 448 -17.04 -11.06 13.01
N ALA A 449 -16.18 -11.97 13.47
CA ALA A 449 -15.14 -12.61 12.67
C ALA A 449 -15.19 -14.14 12.81
N TYR A 450 -14.89 -14.83 11.71
CA TYR A 450 -14.69 -16.27 11.68
C TYR A 450 -13.20 -16.57 11.45
N GLU A 451 -12.64 -17.44 12.29
CA GLU A 451 -11.27 -17.91 12.17
C GLU A 451 -11.21 -19.17 11.30
N PHE A 452 -10.32 -19.16 10.33
CA PHE A 452 -10.04 -20.26 9.44
C PHE A 452 -8.72 -20.92 9.83
N ASN A 453 -8.72 -22.25 9.85
CA ASN A 453 -7.48 -23.02 9.89
C ASN A 453 -6.65 -22.77 8.63
N LYS A 454 -5.33 -23.01 8.71
CA LYS A 454 -4.37 -22.80 7.60
C LYS A 454 -4.91 -23.34 6.28
N VAL A 455 -5.22 -22.44 5.36
CA VAL A 455 -5.78 -22.78 4.04
C VAL A 455 -4.64 -23.10 3.07
N SER A 456 -4.74 -24.23 2.38
CA SER A 456 -3.76 -24.63 1.36
C SER A 456 -3.77 -23.70 0.16
N TRP A 457 -2.59 -23.49 -0.45
CA TRP A 457 -2.43 -22.72 -1.69
C TRP A 457 -3.26 -23.28 -2.85
N LEU A 458 -3.63 -24.58 -2.81
CA LEU A 458 -4.49 -25.21 -3.81
C LEU A 458 -5.92 -24.65 -3.77
N ILE A 459 -6.45 -24.40 -2.57
CA ILE A 459 -7.79 -23.82 -2.39
C ILE A 459 -7.80 -22.37 -2.90
N LEU A 460 -6.72 -21.63 -2.62
CA LEU A 460 -6.50 -20.28 -3.14
C LEU A 460 -6.52 -20.26 -4.68
N ALA A 461 -5.76 -21.16 -5.31
CA ALA A 461 -5.71 -21.27 -6.76
C ALA A 461 -7.06 -21.69 -7.36
N GLY A 462 -7.75 -22.66 -6.73
CA GLY A 462 -9.08 -23.12 -7.13
C GLY A 462 -10.12 -22.00 -7.09
N TYR A 463 -10.13 -21.19 -6.03
CA TYR A 463 -11.05 -20.06 -5.92
C TYR A 463 -10.85 -19.05 -7.06
N TYR A 464 -9.61 -18.62 -7.30
CA TYR A 464 -9.34 -17.65 -8.36
C TYR A 464 -9.64 -18.21 -9.76
N LEU A 465 -9.47 -19.52 -9.96
CA LEU A 465 -9.85 -20.20 -11.20
C LEU A 465 -11.37 -20.20 -11.39
N VAL A 466 -12.15 -20.53 -10.34
CA VAL A 466 -13.61 -20.45 -10.38
C VAL A 466 -14.09 -19.03 -10.65
N LEU A 467 -13.52 -18.04 -9.95
CA LEU A 467 -13.86 -16.63 -10.15
C LEU A 467 -13.54 -16.16 -11.57
N ALA A 468 -12.40 -16.58 -12.13
CA ALA A 468 -12.06 -16.30 -13.52
C ALA A 468 -13.04 -16.94 -14.52
N ILE A 469 -13.48 -18.19 -14.28
CA ILE A 469 -14.49 -18.87 -15.11
C ILE A 469 -15.83 -18.14 -15.05
N ILE A 470 -16.28 -17.72 -13.87
CA ILE A 470 -17.54 -16.98 -13.69
C ILE A 470 -17.50 -15.67 -14.50
N VAL A 471 -16.45 -14.86 -14.31
CA VAL A 471 -16.27 -13.60 -15.03
C VAL A 471 -16.20 -13.82 -16.55
N TRP A 472 -15.52 -14.89 -16.98
CA TRP A 472 -15.42 -15.22 -18.40
C TRP A 472 -16.77 -15.61 -19.00
N ARG A 473 -17.55 -16.46 -18.31
CA ARG A 473 -18.88 -16.88 -18.77
C ARG A 473 -19.85 -15.70 -18.89
N ILE A 474 -19.87 -14.81 -17.89
CA ILE A 474 -20.78 -13.66 -17.90
C ILE A 474 -20.44 -12.72 -19.06
N LYS A 475 -19.16 -12.36 -19.23
CA LYS A 475 -18.71 -11.51 -20.36
C LYS A 475 -18.86 -12.16 -21.73
N SER A 476 -18.90 -13.48 -21.80
CA SER A 476 -19.15 -14.18 -23.06
C SER A 476 -20.63 -14.10 -23.48
N ARG A 477 -21.56 -14.07 -22.52
CA ARG A 477 -23.00 -13.88 -22.79
C ARG A 477 -23.31 -12.45 -23.25
N GLU A 478 -22.71 -11.44 -22.62
CA GLU A 478 -22.81 -10.02 -23.01
C GLU A 478 -22.27 -9.70 -24.43
N ARG A 479 -21.48 -10.60 -25.04
CA ARG A 479 -20.98 -10.43 -26.41
C ARG A 479 -21.83 -11.13 -27.47
N ILE A 480 -22.75 -11.99 -27.04
CA ILE A 480 -23.62 -12.79 -27.90
C ILE A 480 -25.01 -12.13 -27.99
N LEU A 481 -25.42 -11.42 -26.94
CA LEU A 481 -26.49 -10.43 -26.95
C LEU A 481 -25.97 -9.11 -27.52
#